data_AF-A0A4U0SAR1-F1
#
_entry.id   AF-A0A4U0SAR1-F1
#
_cell.length_a   1.000
_cell.length_b   1.000
_cell.length_c   1.000
_cell.angle_alpha   90.00
_cell.angle_beta   90.00
_cell.angle_gamma   90.00
#
_symmetry.space_group_name_H-M   'P 1'
#
loop_
_entity.id
_entity.type
_entity.pdbx_description
1 polymer ?
#
loop_
_entity_poly.entity_id
_entity_poly.type
_entity_poly.pdbx_seq_one_letter_code
_entity_poly.pdbx_strand_id
1 'polypeptide(L)'
;MRSQEAELDRDIAALLVARAFTEIRHLAGGTQRVAQENSPDEALDRIRFLANLSHNLPGIARPRPRRPSRQGKSSGSFEQAMAERPMSWVWNTASPEARAWMLRHIEQAGRTWMPPPPLPASRKDPSPMTPQQRVGLLLRRWPVKAPAELQPLPPEANVLKAFNTEGVCALHDEARRLRLGLSGSAAWLRAHLAPDGVHYLLPDPANYYWPGTPNGRGGTIDWWQCTTLLQMYNGEWVSGMVAVLPETFAALPSTLPRKEQLRLVHCARSIERDTSIWGRDHKAECAPQLCGYVPEATGNAQTST
;
A
#
# COMPACT_ATOMS: atom_id res chain seq x y z
N MET A 1 12.22 27.59 -3.90
CA MET A 1 11.31 27.20 -2.81
C MET A 1 10.89 25.73 -2.89
N ARG A 2 10.08 25.28 -3.87
CA ARG A 2 9.58 23.88 -3.92
C ARG A 2 10.65 22.78 -3.89
N SER A 3 11.83 23.02 -4.48
CA SER A 3 12.93 22.04 -4.43
C SER A 3 13.56 21.89 -3.04
N GLN A 4 13.62 22.98 -2.26
CA GLN A 4 14.20 22.99 -0.91
C GLN A 4 13.28 22.28 0.09
N GLU A 5 11.96 22.50 -0.01
CA GLU A 5 10.99 21.77 0.82
C GLU A 5 11.00 20.27 0.52
N ALA A 6 11.12 19.90 -0.75
CA ALA A 6 11.22 18.50 -1.13
C ALA A 6 12.50 17.84 -0.61
N GLU A 7 13.60 18.58 -0.53
CA GLU A 7 14.87 18.13 0.05
C GLU A 7 14.75 17.99 1.57
N LEU A 8 14.23 19.00 2.25
CA LEU A 8 13.95 18.94 3.68
C LEU A 8 13.05 17.75 4.05
N ASP A 9 11.99 17.49 3.29
CA ASP A 9 11.13 16.32 3.49
C ASP A 9 11.91 14.99 3.41
N ARG A 10 12.93 14.89 2.54
CA ARG A 10 13.78 13.69 2.44
C ARG A 10 14.74 13.59 3.62
N ASP A 11 15.31 14.70 4.06
CA ASP A 11 16.19 14.74 5.23
C ASP A 11 15.44 14.36 6.50
N ILE A 12 14.22 14.89 6.67
CA ILE A 12 13.33 14.51 7.76
C ILE A 12 12.96 13.03 7.69
N ALA A 13 12.66 12.50 6.50
CA ALA A 13 12.41 11.07 6.36
C ALA A 13 13.61 10.22 6.77
N ALA A 14 14.82 10.58 6.35
CA ALA A 14 16.04 9.88 6.73
C ALA A 14 16.30 9.94 8.25
N LEU A 15 16.09 11.10 8.87
CA LEU A 15 16.16 11.27 10.32
C LEU A 15 15.16 10.33 11.04
N LEU A 16 13.89 10.37 10.63
CA LEU A 16 12.83 9.57 11.25
C LEU A 16 13.12 8.07 11.12
N VAL A 17 13.62 7.62 9.98
CA VAL A 17 14.07 6.24 9.81
C VAL A 17 15.16 5.86 10.80
N ALA A 18 16.20 6.69 10.91
CA ALA A 18 17.30 6.42 11.83
C ALA A 18 16.80 6.32 13.28
N ARG A 19 15.84 7.18 13.67
CA ARG A 19 15.18 7.11 14.98
C ARG A 19 14.38 5.82 15.16
N ALA A 20 13.56 5.44 14.17
CA ALA A 20 12.79 4.21 14.21
C ALA A 20 13.69 2.97 14.35
N PHE A 21 14.77 2.87 13.58
CA PHE A 21 15.72 1.76 13.70
C PHE A 21 16.42 1.72 15.06
N THR A 22 16.76 2.88 15.62
CA THR A 22 17.37 2.96 16.95
C THR A 22 16.40 2.44 18.02
N GLU A 23 15.14 2.86 17.96
CA GLU A 23 14.08 2.43 18.88
C GLU A 23 13.77 0.94 18.72
N ILE A 24 13.64 0.43 17.48
CA ILE A 24 13.49 -1.01 17.20
C ILE A 24 14.64 -1.82 17.78
N ARG A 25 15.89 -1.37 17.60
CA ARG A 25 17.08 -2.07 18.13
C ARG A 25 17.08 -2.09 19.66
N HIS A 26 16.68 -0.99 20.29
CA HIS A 26 16.57 -0.90 21.73
C HIS A 26 15.54 -1.90 22.27
N LEU A 27 14.35 -1.96 21.65
CA LEU A 27 13.28 -2.88 22.02
C LEU A 27 13.67 -4.35 21.78
N ALA A 28 14.32 -4.66 20.66
CA ALA A 28 14.71 -6.03 20.30
C ALA A 28 15.91 -6.56 21.12
N GLY A 29 16.82 -5.68 21.57
CA GLY A 29 18.04 -6.07 22.29
C GLY A 29 17.85 -6.35 23.78
N GLY A 30 16.65 -6.16 24.34
CA GLY A 30 16.41 -6.10 25.79
C GLY A 30 15.78 -7.34 26.41
N THR A 31 16.43 -8.52 26.37
CA THR A 31 15.93 -9.70 27.12
C THR A 31 16.13 -9.61 28.64
N GLN A 32 16.89 -8.63 29.16
CA GLN A 32 17.15 -8.46 30.60
C GLN A 32 16.67 -7.14 31.24
N ARG A 33 16.26 -6.13 30.45
CA ARG A 33 15.81 -4.81 30.97
C ARG A 33 14.33 -4.52 30.78
N VAL A 34 13.64 -5.23 29.88
CA VAL A 34 12.23 -4.97 29.55
C VAL A 34 11.27 -5.54 30.59
N ALA A 35 11.73 -6.40 31.51
CA ALA A 35 10.93 -6.95 32.59
C ALA A 35 10.35 -5.90 33.58
N GLN A 36 10.70 -4.62 33.47
CA GLN A 36 10.25 -3.56 34.39
C GLN A 36 9.35 -2.48 33.79
N GLU A 37 9.20 -2.34 32.46
CA GLU A 37 8.46 -1.19 31.89
C GLU A 37 7.45 -1.51 30.79
N ASN A 38 7.58 -2.60 30.03
CA ASN A 38 6.59 -2.98 29.02
C ASN A 38 6.49 -4.50 28.87
N SER A 39 5.31 -5.02 28.56
CA SER A 39 5.15 -6.43 28.22
C SER A 39 5.86 -6.77 26.89
N PRO A 40 6.31 -8.02 26.69
CA PRO A 40 6.89 -8.46 25.42
C PRO A 40 5.99 -8.21 24.21
N ASP A 41 4.67 -8.30 24.39
CA ASP A 41 3.69 -8.06 23.33
C ASP A 41 3.63 -6.59 22.93
N GLU A 42 3.65 -5.67 23.91
CA GLU A 42 3.73 -4.22 23.65
C GLU A 42 5.01 -3.84 22.91
N ALA A 43 6.15 -4.46 23.26
CA ALA A 43 7.41 -4.25 22.56
C ALA A 43 7.34 -4.71 21.09
N LEU A 44 6.72 -5.87 20.83
CA LEU A 44 6.52 -6.39 19.47
C LEU A 44 5.57 -5.50 18.65
N ASP A 45 4.48 -5.04 19.24
CA ASP A 45 3.54 -4.14 18.57
C ASP A 45 4.18 -2.79 18.26
N ARG A 46 5.01 -2.28 19.17
CA ARG A 46 5.80 -1.08 18.94
C ARG A 46 6.80 -1.25 17.80
N ILE A 47 7.50 -2.38 17.73
CA ILE A 47 8.41 -2.69 16.62
C ILE A 47 7.65 -2.75 15.29
N ARG A 48 6.49 -3.41 15.25
CA ARG A 48 5.64 -3.50 14.05
C ARG A 48 5.17 -2.12 13.60
N PHE A 49 4.73 -1.29 14.54
CA PHE A 49 4.34 0.10 14.29
C PHE A 49 5.47 0.91 13.64
N LEU A 50 6.68 0.87 14.21
CA LEU A 50 7.84 1.62 13.69
C LEU A 50 8.32 1.10 12.35
N ALA A 51 8.31 -0.22 12.14
CA ALA A 51 8.69 -0.83 10.88
C ALA A 51 7.71 -0.44 9.76
N ASN A 52 6.41 -0.45 10.06
CA ASN A 52 5.37 -0.03 9.12
C ASN A 52 5.48 1.47 8.78
N LEU A 53 5.67 2.34 9.79
CA LEU A 53 5.89 3.76 9.55
C LEU A 53 7.12 3.99 8.66
N SER A 54 8.24 3.32 8.99
CA SER A 54 9.50 3.45 8.24
C SER A 54 9.41 2.96 6.80
N HIS A 55 8.66 1.88 6.55
CA HIS A 55 8.43 1.35 5.21
C HIS A 55 7.75 2.37 4.29
N ASN A 56 6.92 3.24 4.85
CA ASN A 56 6.18 4.25 4.11
C ASN A 56 6.97 5.55 3.88
N LEU A 57 8.06 5.80 4.63
CA LEU A 57 8.87 7.02 4.52
C LEU A 57 9.60 7.13 3.16
N PRO A 58 9.64 8.34 2.56
CA PRO A 58 10.29 8.55 1.26
C PRO A 58 11.80 8.32 1.36
N GLY A 59 12.39 7.70 0.34
CA GLY A 59 13.85 7.51 0.24
C GLY A 59 14.39 6.19 0.81
N ILE A 60 13.61 5.43 1.59
CA ILE A 60 13.99 4.07 2.05
C ILE A 60 13.65 3.01 1.00
N ALA A 61 12.53 3.19 0.30
CA ALA A 61 12.07 2.26 -0.73
C ALA A 61 12.19 2.82 -2.18
N ARG A 62 12.88 3.95 -2.41
CA ARG A 62 12.92 4.58 -3.74
C ARG A 62 14.27 5.20 -4.11
N PRO A 63 14.94 4.72 -5.18
CA PRO A 63 15.81 5.56 -5.99
C PRO A 63 14.98 6.51 -6.88
N ARG A 64 15.51 7.72 -7.17
CA ARG A 64 15.07 8.63 -8.26
C ARG A 64 15.50 8.06 -9.64
N PRO A 65 14.97 8.53 -10.79
CA PRO A 65 13.73 9.27 -11.04
C PRO A 65 12.59 8.33 -11.45
N ARG A 66 11.37 8.78 -11.21
CA ARG A 66 10.12 8.11 -11.58
C ARG A 66 9.98 8.10 -13.11
N ARG A 67 10.72 7.24 -13.83
CA ARG A 67 10.13 6.64 -15.04
C ARG A 67 8.92 5.89 -14.50
N PRO A 68 7.69 6.21 -14.94
CA PRO A 68 6.56 5.43 -14.49
C PRO A 68 6.87 3.98 -14.87
N SER A 69 7.07 3.12 -13.87
CA SER A 69 7.23 1.66 -14.10
C SER A 69 6.04 1.13 -14.90
N ARG A 70 4.92 1.85 -14.85
CA ARG A 70 3.67 1.61 -15.58
C ARG A 70 3.52 2.63 -16.71
N GLN A 71 3.97 2.26 -17.91
CA GLN A 71 3.81 3.06 -19.13
C GLN A 71 2.33 3.45 -19.31
N GLY A 72 2.04 4.76 -19.40
CA GLY A 72 0.67 5.27 -19.63
C GLY A 72 -0.10 5.77 -18.41
N LYS A 73 0.47 5.78 -17.19
CA LYS A 73 -0.14 6.50 -16.06
C LYS A 73 0.21 7.99 -16.20
N SER A 74 -0.80 8.84 -16.38
CA SER A 74 -0.62 10.29 -16.22
C SER A 74 -0.18 10.56 -14.78
N SER A 75 0.75 11.50 -14.57
CA SER A 75 1.14 11.94 -13.23
C SER A 75 -0.09 12.54 -12.53
N GLY A 76 -0.81 11.71 -11.77
CA GLY A 76 -2.02 12.12 -11.08
C GLY A 76 -1.74 13.23 -10.08
N SER A 77 -2.79 13.90 -9.62
CA SER A 77 -2.68 15.03 -8.68
C SER A 77 -1.88 14.66 -7.41
N PHE A 78 -2.06 13.43 -6.94
CA PHE A 78 -1.29 12.83 -5.83
C PHE A 78 0.19 12.64 -6.14
N GLU A 79 0.53 12.23 -7.37
CA GLU A 79 1.93 12.02 -7.74
C GLU A 79 2.67 13.36 -7.83
N GLN A 80 2.00 14.40 -8.29
CA GLN A 80 2.52 15.77 -8.28
C GLN A 80 2.69 16.28 -6.84
N ALA A 81 1.68 16.13 -5.98
CA ALA A 81 1.79 16.51 -4.56
C ALA A 81 2.94 15.79 -3.85
N MET A 82 3.11 14.48 -4.07
CA MET A 82 4.24 13.71 -3.54
C MET A 82 5.60 14.08 -4.17
N ALA A 83 5.62 14.62 -5.39
CA ALA A 83 6.85 15.09 -6.01
C ALA A 83 7.29 16.44 -5.41
N GLU A 84 6.34 17.32 -5.14
CA GLU A 84 6.57 18.62 -4.50
C GLU A 84 6.89 18.49 -3.01
N ARG A 85 6.18 17.61 -2.31
CA ARG A 85 6.33 17.36 -0.87
C ARG A 85 6.38 15.85 -0.61
N PRO A 86 7.56 15.21 -0.67
CA PRO A 86 7.74 13.76 -0.52
C PRO A 86 7.13 13.14 0.74
N MET A 87 7.00 13.89 1.83
CA MET A 87 6.36 13.42 3.06
C MET A 87 4.84 13.44 3.01
N SER A 88 4.22 14.01 1.96
CA SER A 88 2.76 14.21 1.87
C SER A 88 1.96 12.94 2.07
N TRP A 89 2.40 11.82 1.49
CA TRP A 89 1.71 10.56 1.65
C TRP A 89 1.68 10.12 3.10
N VAL A 90 2.86 9.91 3.68
CA VAL A 90 3.02 9.40 5.06
C VAL A 90 2.33 10.30 6.05
N TRP A 91 2.53 11.60 5.95
CA TRP A 91 1.88 12.54 6.85
C TRP A 91 0.36 12.43 6.80
N ASN A 92 -0.21 12.42 5.60
CA ASN A 92 -1.66 12.45 5.43
C ASN A 92 -2.34 11.09 5.66
N THR A 93 -1.61 9.97 5.64
CA THR A 93 -2.16 8.63 5.93
C THR A 93 -1.76 8.08 7.30
N ALA A 94 -0.78 8.70 7.97
CA ALA A 94 -0.36 8.34 9.32
C ALA A 94 -1.49 8.50 10.35
N SER A 95 -1.51 7.59 11.33
CA SER A 95 -2.35 7.72 12.52
C SER A 95 -1.95 8.94 13.37
N PRO A 96 -2.82 9.42 14.27
CA PRO A 96 -2.46 10.48 15.22
C PRO A 96 -1.21 10.16 16.03
N GLU A 97 -1.06 8.90 16.47
CA GLU A 97 0.12 8.42 17.18
C GLU A 97 1.39 8.53 16.32
N ALA A 98 1.35 8.10 15.06
CA ALA A 98 2.48 8.22 14.13
C ALA A 98 2.85 9.68 13.86
N ARG A 99 1.86 10.57 13.71
CA ARG A 99 2.11 12.02 13.56
C ARG A 99 2.78 12.60 14.81
N ALA A 100 2.28 12.28 16.00
CA ALA A 100 2.85 12.73 17.26
C ALA A 100 4.28 12.20 17.45
N TRP A 101 4.54 10.95 17.07
CA TRP A 101 5.89 10.39 17.10
C TRP A 101 6.83 11.12 16.14
N MET A 102 6.40 11.37 14.88
CA MET A 102 7.21 12.12 13.91
C MET A 102 7.56 13.53 14.41
N LEU A 103 6.56 14.30 14.84
CA LEU A 103 6.76 15.68 15.31
C LEU A 103 7.73 15.74 16.50
N ARG A 104 7.57 14.84 17.48
CA ARG A 104 8.44 14.77 18.65
C ARG A 104 9.91 14.55 18.27
N HIS A 105 10.20 13.63 17.35
CA HIS A 105 11.58 13.35 16.93
C HIS A 105 12.19 14.44 16.05
N ILE A 106 11.36 15.13 15.27
CA ILE A 106 11.76 16.32 14.50
C ILE A 106 12.14 17.46 15.45
N GLU A 107 11.29 17.72 16.45
CA GLU A 107 11.52 18.74 17.48
C GLU A 107 12.76 18.44 18.32
N GLN A 108 12.93 17.21 18.79
CA GLN A 108 14.12 16.77 19.53
C GLN A 108 15.42 16.90 18.71
N ALA A 109 15.34 16.87 17.39
CA ALA A 109 16.47 17.11 16.50
C ALA A 109 16.70 18.60 16.20
N GLY A 110 15.92 19.50 16.79
CA GLY A 110 16.01 20.95 16.57
C GLY A 110 15.68 21.36 15.13
N ARG A 111 14.87 20.57 14.42
CA ARG A 111 14.53 20.83 13.01
C ARG A 111 13.20 21.56 12.92
N THR A 112 13.20 22.71 12.25
CA THR A 112 11.96 23.36 11.83
C THR A 112 11.43 22.67 10.58
N TRP A 113 10.31 21.96 10.72
CA TRP A 113 9.64 21.32 9.60
C TRP A 113 8.14 21.63 9.67
N MET A 114 7.60 22.13 8.56
CA MET A 114 6.17 22.32 8.42
C MET A 114 5.55 21.10 7.77
N PRO A 115 4.51 20.51 8.38
CA PRO A 115 3.79 19.42 7.77
C PRO A 115 3.28 19.77 6.37
N PRO A 116 3.30 18.81 5.42
CA PRO A 116 2.78 19.05 4.09
C PRO A 116 1.28 19.31 4.13
N PRO A 117 0.74 20.06 3.15
CA PRO A 117 -0.68 20.32 3.06
C PRO A 117 -1.48 19.01 2.88
N PRO A 118 -2.81 19.04 3.08
CA PRO A 118 -3.67 17.93 2.74
C PRO A 118 -3.46 17.45 1.31
N LEU A 119 -3.50 16.13 1.10
CA LEU A 119 -3.49 15.58 -0.26
C LEU A 119 -4.71 16.10 -1.03
N PRO A 120 -4.59 16.33 -2.36
CA PRO A 120 -5.72 16.70 -3.19
C PRO A 120 -6.88 15.72 -2.98
N ALA A 121 -8.13 16.21 -3.11
CA ALA A 121 -9.27 15.32 -3.10
C ALA A 121 -9.09 14.26 -4.20
N SER A 122 -9.10 12.99 -3.83
CA SER A 122 -8.99 11.90 -4.81
C SER A 122 -10.17 11.95 -5.75
N ARG A 123 -9.90 11.89 -7.06
CA ARG A 123 -10.95 11.62 -8.03
C ARG A 123 -11.61 10.29 -7.68
N LYS A 124 -12.93 10.31 -7.50
CA LYS A 124 -13.73 9.11 -7.25
C LYS A 124 -13.83 8.26 -8.51
N ASP A 125 -13.80 8.91 -9.67
CA ASP A 125 -13.89 8.24 -10.97
C ASP A 125 -12.51 7.97 -11.58
N PRO A 126 -12.35 6.84 -12.29
CA PRO A 126 -11.16 6.58 -13.08
C PRO A 126 -10.95 7.70 -14.10
N SER A 127 -9.70 8.13 -14.30
CA SER A 127 -9.42 9.11 -15.36
C SER A 127 -9.85 8.52 -16.72
N PRO A 128 -10.40 9.34 -17.64
CA PRO A 128 -10.78 8.87 -18.95
C PRO A 128 -9.55 8.43 -19.75
N MET A 129 -9.69 7.41 -20.59
CA MET A 129 -8.60 6.95 -21.45
C MET A 129 -8.25 7.99 -22.51
N THR A 130 -6.95 8.26 -22.65
CA THR A 130 -6.38 9.03 -23.75
C THR A 130 -6.49 8.28 -25.07
N PRO A 131 -6.47 8.96 -26.23
CA PRO A 131 -6.48 8.31 -27.54
C PRO A 131 -5.38 7.26 -27.71
N GLN A 132 -4.15 7.53 -27.22
CA GLN A 132 -3.04 6.56 -27.28
C GLN A 132 -3.32 5.29 -26.47
N GLN A 133 -3.92 5.42 -25.28
CA GLN A 133 -4.33 4.27 -24.48
C GLN A 133 -5.44 3.47 -25.18
N ARG A 134 -6.40 4.15 -25.83
CA ARG A 134 -7.43 3.49 -26.65
C ARG A 134 -6.83 2.72 -27.83
N VAL A 135 -5.82 3.28 -28.51
CA VAL A 135 -5.08 2.56 -29.57
C VAL A 135 -4.36 1.35 -28.98
N GLY A 136 -3.75 1.47 -27.81
CA GLY A 136 -3.16 0.33 -27.09
C GLY A 136 -4.17 -0.80 -26.81
N LEU A 137 -5.40 -0.46 -26.43
CA LEU A 137 -6.50 -1.42 -26.28
C LEU A 137 -6.85 -2.10 -27.61
N LEU A 138 -6.94 -1.33 -28.70
CA LEU A 138 -7.27 -1.84 -30.02
C LEU A 138 -6.21 -2.83 -30.52
N LEU A 139 -4.95 -2.58 -30.21
CA LEU A 139 -3.83 -3.49 -30.50
C LEU A 139 -3.74 -4.68 -29.53
N ARG A 140 -4.67 -4.81 -28.57
CA ARG A 140 -4.82 -5.90 -27.57
C ARG A 140 -3.56 -6.25 -26.75
N ARG A 141 -2.57 -5.35 -26.71
CA ARG A 141 -1.31 -5.59 -25.97
C ARG A 141 -1.56 -5.53 -24.47
N TRP A 142 -1.00 -6.48 -23.73
CA TRP A 142 -1.04 -6.43 -22.27
C TRP A 142 -0.19 -5.25 -21.77
N PRO A 143 -0.66 -4.46 -20.79
CA PRO A 143 -0.03 -3.20 -20.47
C PRO A 143 1.05 -3.33 -19.37
N VAL A 144 1.35 -4.53 -18.90
CA VAL A 144 2.47 -4.83 -17.99
C VAL A 144 3.65 -5.29 -18.83
N LYS A 145 4.81 -4.64 -18.67
CA LYS A 145 6.05 -4.97 -19.39
C LYS A 145 7.17 -5.17 -18.40
N ALA A 146 8.05 -6.12 -18.70
CA ALA A 146 9.26 -6.33 -17.94
C ALA A 146 10.18 -5.11 -18.01
N PRO A 147 10.86 -4.76 -16.90
CA PRO A 147 12.07 -3.95 -16.96
C PRO A 147 13.10 -4.58 -17.90
N ALA A 148 13.95 -3.76 -18.52
CA ALA A 148 14.85 -4.19 -19.61
C ALA A 148 15.82 -5.34 -19.25
N GLU A 149 16.05 -5.57 -17.95
CA GLU A 149 17.00 -6.54 -17.41
C GLU A 149 16.32 -7.74 -16.75
N LEU A 150 14.99 -7.78 -16.73
CA LEU A 150 14.23 -8.81 -16.01
C LEU A 150 13.40 -9.64 -16.98
N GLN A 151 13.20 -10.91 -16.61
CA GLN A 151 12.35 -11.80 -17.39
C GLN A 151 10.90 -11.32 -17.36
N PRO A 152 10.19 -11.36 -18.50
CA PRO A 152 8.76 -11.07 -18.52
C PRO A 152 8.00 -12.06 -17.66
N LEU A 153 6.87 -11.61 -17.09
CA LEU A 153 5.92 -12.50 -16.47
C LEU A 153 5.40 -13.51 -17.50
N PRO A 154 5.09 -14.75 -17.07
CA PRO A 154 4.63 -15.77 -18.00
C PRO A 154 3.24 -15.40 -18.57
N PRO A 155 2.84 -15.96 -19.72
CA PRO A 155 1.60 -15.58 -20.41
C PRO A 155 0.33 -15.65 -19.55
N GLU A 156 0.29 -16.55 -18.57
CA GLU A 156 -0.80 -16.74 -17.62
C GLU A 156 -0.98 -15.52 -16.71
N ALA A 157 0.07 -14.73 -16.49
CA ALA A 157 0.02 -13.47 -15.76
C ALA A 157 -0.61 -12.33 -16.59
N ASN A 158 -0.76 -12.51 -17.92
CA ASN A 158 -1.30 -11.50 -18.81
C ASN A 158 -2.83 -11.53 -18.88
N VAL A 159 -3.48 -11.69 -17.73
CA VAL A 159 -4.92 -11.82 -17.60
C VAL A 159 -5.41 -11.12 -16.34
N LEU A 160 -6.66 -10.68 -16.36
CA LEU A 160 -7.32 -10.09 -15.20
C LEU A 160 -8.31 -11.11 -14.63
N LYS A 161 -8.20 -11.37 -13.33
CA LYS A 161 -9.03 -12.32 -12.60
C LYS A 161 -10.19 -11.57 -11.95
N ALA A 162 -11.37 -12.18 -11.94
CA ALA A 162 -12.57 -11.64 -11.30
C ALA A 162 -13.01 -12.60 -10.17
N PHE A 163 -13.30 -12.09 -8.98
CA PHE A 163 -13.58 -12.92 -7.80
C PHE A 163 -14.34 -12.12 -6.73
N ASN A 164 -14.93 -12.80 -5.76
CA ASN A 164 -15.78 -12.19 -4.74
C ASN A 164 -14.98 -11.70 -3.51
N THR A 165 -15.66 -11.04 -2.58
CA THR A 165 -15.08 -10.50 -1.33
C THR A 165 -14.36 -11.55 -0.49
N GLU A 166 -14.93 -12.75 -0.34
CA GLU A 166 -14.24 -13.81 0.41
C GLU A 166 -12.94 -14.25 -0.27
N GLY A 167 -12.91 -14.30 -1.62
CA GLY A 167 -11.68 -14.52 -2.36
C GLY A 167 -10.63 -13.43 -2.11
N VAL A 168 -11.02 -12.16 -2.00
CA VAL A 168 -10.09 -11.07 -1.61
C VAL A 168 -9.53 -11.31 -0.22
N CYS A 169 -10.38 -11.62 0.75
CA CYS A 169 -9.96 -11.84 2.13
C CYS A 169 -9.00 -13.05 2.22
N ALA A 170 -9.31 -14.15 1.52
CA ALA A 170 -8.47 -15.34 1.46
C ALA A 170 -7.06 -15.05 0.90
N LEU A 171 -6.95 -14.24 -0.16
CA LEU A 171 -5.66 -13.83 -0.71
C LEU A 171 -4.82 -13.03 0.31
N HIS A 172 -5.46 -12.12 1.03
CA HIS A 172 -4.79 -11.32 2.06
C HIS A 172 -4.35 -12.16 3.26
N ASP A 173 -5.17 -13.11 3.69
CA ASP A 173 -4.84 -14.05 4.76
C ASP A 173 -3.72 -15.01 4.34
N GLU A 174 -3.73 -15.51 3.10
CA GLU A 174 -2.63 -16.31 2.56
C GLU A 174 -1.32 -15.51 2.53
N ALA A 175 -1.33 -14.29 1.95
CA ALA A 175 -0.15 -13.43 1.88
C ALA A 175 0.44 -13.14 3.27
N ARG A 176 -0.43 -12.93 4.27
CA ARG A 176 -0.05 -12.75 5.67
C ARG A 176 0.55 -14.03 6.27
N ARG A 177 -0.15 -15.18 6.13
CA ARG A 177 0.27 -16.49 6.65
C ARG A 177 1.64 -16.89 6.12
N LEU A 178 1.87 -16.69 4.83
CA LEU A 178 3.12 -16.97 4.13
C LEU A 178 4.15 -15.84 4.25
N ARG A 179 3.77 -14.73 4.90
CA ARG A 179 4.62 -13.54 5.11
C ARG A 179 5.19 -12.97 3.82
N LEU A 180 4.44 -13.01 2.72
CA LEU A 180 4.91 -12.57 1.38
C LEU A 180 5.14 -11.05 1.30
N GLY A 181 4.58 -10.28 2.25
CA GLY A 181 4.57 -8.83 2.22
C GLY A 181 3.29 -8.30 1.56
N LEU A 182 3.06 -6.97 1.63
CA LEU A 182 1.91 -6.30 1.01
C LEU A 182 0.52 -6.85 1.41
N SER A 183 0.39 -7.45 2.60
CA SER A 183 -0.90 -7.91 3.11
C SER A 183 -1.59 -6.81 3.92
N GLY A 184 -2.72 -6.31 3.42
CA GLY A 184 -3.71 -5.57 4.23
C GLY A 184 -4.45 -6.48 5.23
N SER A 185 -5.21 -5.88 6.15
CA SER A 185 -6.01 -6.66 7.11
C SER A 185 -7.24 -7.28 6.46
N ALA A 186 -7.29 -8.62 6.37
CA ALA A 186 -8.45 -9.35 5.84
C ALA A 186 -9.73 -9.06 6.65
N ALA A 187 -9.65 -8.94 7.98
CA ALA A 187 -10.79 -8.55 8.81
C ALA A 187 -11.32 -7.16 8.47
N TRP A 188 -10.40 -6.20 8.23
CA TRP A 188 -10.77 -4.86 7.78
C TRP A 188 -11.40 -4.92 6.38
N LEU A 189 -10.82 -5.66 5.44
CA LEU A 189 -11.36 -5.79 4.09
C LEU A 189 -12.76 -6.42 4.10
N ARG A 190 -12.96 -7.50 4.86
CA ARG A 190 -14.26 -8.17 4.98
C ARG A 190 -15.37 -7.22 5.44
N ALA A 191 -15.07 -6.32 6.36
CA ALA A 191 -16.04 -5.34 6.85
C ALA A 191 -16.35 -4.22 5.83
N HIS A 192 -15.36 -3.82 5.01
CA HIS A 192 -15.49 -2.61 4.19
C HIS A 192 -15.69 -2.86 2.69
N LEU A 193 -15.51 -4.08 2.21
CA LEU A 193 -15.80 -4.44 0.81
C LEU A 193 -17.31 -4.67 0.60
N ALA A 194 -17.77 -4.46 -0.63
CA ALA A 194 -19.13 -4.82 -1.02
C ALA A 194 -19.31 -6.34 -0.87
N PRO A 195 -20.25 -6.84 -0.04
CA PRO A 195 -20.33 -8.28 0.30
C PRO A 195 -20.51 -9.17 -0.93
N ASP A 196 -21.37 -8.73 -1.86
CA ASP A 196 -21.63 -9.40 -3.14
C ASP A 196 -20.86 -8.76 -4.33
N GLY A 197 -19.83 -7.98 -4.01
CA GLY A 197 -19.01 -7.28 -5.00
C GLY A 197 -18.18 -8.23 -5.85
N VAL A 198 -17.95 -7.82 -7.10
CA VAL A 198 -16.95 -8.46 -7.98
C VAL A 198 -15.70 -7.61 -7.95
N HIS A 199 -14.59 -8.20 -7.54
CA HIS A 199 -13.28 -7.58 -7.44
C HIS A 199 -12.38 -8.09 -8.54
N TYR A 200 -11.36 -7.30 -8.87
CA TYR A 200 -10.44 -7.65 -9.93
C TYR A 200 -8.99 -7.65 -9.46
N LEU A 201 -8.20 -8.56 -10.00
CA LEU A 201 -6.79 -8.74 -9.68
C LEU A 201 -5.99 -8.84 -10.96
N LEU A 202 -4.88 -8.11 -11.02
CA LEU A 202 -3.91 -8.24 -12.11
C LEU A 202 -2.47 -8.25 -11.55
N PRO A 203 -1.58 -9.09 -12.09
CA PRO A 203 -0.15 -9.00 -11.81
C PRO A 203 0.36 -7.67 -12.35
N ASP A 204 0.85 -6.79 -11.46
CA ASP A 204 1.34 -5.46 -11.82
C ASP A 204 2.55 -5.06 -10.96
N PRO A 205 3.62 -5.88 -10.96
CA PRO A 205 4.74 -5.67 -10.05
C PRO A 205 5.50 -4.39 -10.37
N ALA A 206 5.86 -3.68 -9.31
CA ALA A 206 6.88 -2.65 -9.36
C ALA A 206 8.26 -3.29 -9.61
N ASN A 207 9.19 -2.53 -10.17
CA ASN A 207 10.53 -3.04 -10.53
C ASN A 207 11.27 -3.72 -9.37
N TYR A 208 11.08 -3.24 -8.14
CA TYR A 208 11.72 -3.78 -6.93
C TYR A 208 10.96 -4.95 -6.28
N TYR A 209 9.75 -5.25 -6.75
CA TYR A 209 8.99 -6.46 -6.40
C TYR A 209 8.85 -7.40 -7.60
N TRP A 210 9.72 -7.25 -8.60
CA TRP A 210 9.66 -8.08 -9.78
C TRP A 210 10.15 -9.50 -9.44
N PRO A 211 9.47 -10.56 -9.91
CA PRO A 211 9.91 -11.93 -9.63
C PRO A 211 11.35 -12.19 -10.07
N GLY A 212 12.08 -12.98 -9.30
CA GLY A 212 13.51 -13.26 -9.52
C GLY A 212 14.47 -12.21 -8.94
N THR A 213 13.97 -11.06 -8.47
CA THR A 213 14.80 -10.09 -7.73
C THR A 213 15.11 -10.62 -6.32
N PRO A 214 16.25 -10.25 -5.71
CA PRO A 214 16.59 -10.67 -4.36
C PRO A 214 15.54 -10.22 -3.34
N ASN A 215 15.11 -11.15 -2.49
CA ASN A 215 14.30 -10.82 -1.33
C ASN A 215 15.21 -10.45 -0.15
N GLY A 216 14.70 -9.64 0.79
CA GLY A 216 15.46 -9.23 1.99
C GLY A 216 15.78 -10.36 2.97
N ARG A 217 15.48 -11.62 2.64
CA ARG A 217 15.66 -12.82 3.47
C ARG A 217 16.66 -13.83 2.88
N GLY A 218 17.42 -13.46 1.85
CA GLY A 218 18.47 -14.31 1.29
C GLY A 218 18.00 -15.32 0.23
N GLY A 219 16.88 -15.03 -0.45
CA GLY A 219 16.41 -15.76 -1.62
C GLY A 219 15.96 -14.81 -2.73
N THR A 220 15.12 -15.28 -3.65
CA THR A 220 14.47 -14.44 -4.67
C THR A 220 12.98 -14.25 -4.39
N ILE A 221 12.37 -13.24 -5.01
CA ILE A 221 10.92 -13.06 -5.01
C ILE A 221 10.31 -14.11 -5.95
N ASP A 222 9.47 -14.99 -5.40
CA ASP A 222 8.76 -16.06 -6.09
C ASP A 222 7.24 -15.80 -6.20
N TRP A 223 6.76 -14.70 -5.63
CA TRP A 223 5.37 -14.25 -5.69
C TRP A 223 5.21 -13.03 -6.61
N TRP A 224 3.97 -12.76 -7.02
CA TRP A 224 3.63 -11.61 -7.84
C TRP A 224 2.98 -10.51 -7.01
N GLN A 225 3.51 -9.29 -7.09
CA GLN A 225 2.75 -8.13 -6.64
C GLN A 225 1.58 -7.93 -7.61
N CYS A 226 0.37 -8.05 -7.09
CA CYS A 226 -0.85 -7.83 -7.84
C CYS A 226 -1.50 -6.52 -7.42
N THR A 227 -2.01 -5.75 -8.40
CA THR A 227 -2.92 -4.64 -8.13
C THR A 227 -4.35 -5.18 -8.08
N THR A 228 -5.08 -4.81 -7.04
CA THR A 228 -6.51 -5.09 -6.91
C THR A 228 -7.33 -3.87 -7.27
N LEU A 229 -8.46 -4.09 -7.93
CA LEU A 229 -9.54 -3.12 -8.09
C LEU A 229 -10.72 -3.61 -7.25
N LEU A 230 -11.03 -2.87 -6.19
CA LEU A 230 -11.92 -3.29 -5.13
C LEU A 230 -13.16 -2.39 -5.09
N GLN A 231 -14.34 -2.99 -5.00
CA GLN A 231 -15.57 -2.28 -4.73
C GLN A 231 -15.80 -2.23 -3.22
N MET A 232 -15.91 -1.03 -2.67
CA MET A 232 -16.21 -0.80 -1.25
C MET A 232 -17.72 -0.93 -0.99
N TYR A 233 -18.11 -1.11 0.27
CA TYR A 233 -19.51 -1.30 0.67
C TYR A 233 -20.44 -0.15 0.21
N ASN A 234 -19.89 1.05 0.08
CA ASN A 234 -20.60 2.25 -0.39
C ASN A 234 -20.59 2.40 -1.93
N GLY A 235 -20.12 1.38 -2.65
CA GLY A 235 -20.04 1.35 -4.12
C GLY A 235 -18.83 2.06 -4.71
N GLU A 236 -17.99 2.73 -3.92
CA GLU A 236 -16.76 3.35 -4.42
C GLU A 236 -15.75 2.31 -4.89
N TRP A 237 -15.05 2.60 -5.99
CA TRP A 237 -13.95 1.78 -6.46
C TRP A 237 -12.61 2.31 -5.95
N VAL A 238 -11.82 1.43 -5.36
CA VAL A 238 -10.49 1.76 -4.85
C VAL A 238 -9.45 0.78 -5.39
N SER A 239 -8.21 1.24 -5.45
CA SER A 239 -7.08 0.36 -5.73
C SER A 239 -6.49 -0.23 -4.46
N GLY A 240 -5.90 -1.42 -4.57
CA GLY A 240 -5.14 -2.05 -3.50
C GLY A 240 -3.96 -2.84 -4.07
N MET A 241 -3.18 -3.43 -3.18
CA MET A 241 -2.08 -4.31 -3.54
C MET A 241 -2.07 -5.52 -2.62
N VAL A 242 -1.71 -6.67 -3.19
CA VAL A 242 -1.53 -7.93 -2.47
C VAL A 242 -0.45 -8.76 -3.16
N ALA A 243 0.36 -9.46 -2.37
CA ALA A 243 1.31 -10.45 -2.88
C ALA A 243 0.57 -11.78 -3.09
N VAL A 244 0.72 -12.39 -4.26
CA VAL A 244 0.00 -13.63 -4.63
C VAL A 244 0.98 -14.63 -5.23
N LEU A 245 0.90 -15.89 -4.82
CA LEU A 245 1.66 -16.97 -5.45
C LEU A 245 1.17 -17.22 -6.89
N PRO A 246 2.06 -17.56 -7.83
CA PRO A 246 1.67 -17.90 -9.21
C PRO A 246 0.58 -18.97 -9.29
N GLU A 247 0.66 -20.00 -8.45
CA GLU A 247 -0.28 -21.13 -8.41
C GLU A 247 -1.65 -20.68 -7.91
N THR A 248 -1.69 -19.89 -6.84
CA THR A 248 -2.93 -19.28 -6.34
C THR A 248 -3.56 -18.41 -7.41
N PHE A 249 -2.77 -17.58 -8.10
CA PHE A 249 -3.28 -16.74 -9.19
C PHE A 249 -3.82 -17.57 -10.36
N ALA A 250 -3.12 -18.63 -10.75
CA ALA A 250 -3.54 -19.53 -11.83
C ALA A 250 -4.89 -20.17 -11.54
N ALA A 251 -5.15 -20.57 -10.29
CA ALA A 251 -6.40 -21.18 -9.83
C ALA A 251 -7.62 -20.25 -9.86
N LEU A 252 -7.41 -18.92 -9.86
CA LEU A 252 -8.51 -17.96 -9.92
C LEU A 252 -9.21 -17.99 -11.30
N PRO A 253 -10.53 -17.78 -11.37
CA PRO A 253 -11.26 -17.79 -12.62
C PRO A 253 -10.87 -16.59 -13.51
N SER A 254 -10.79 -16.85 -14.82
CA SER A 254 -10.54 -15.85 -15.86
C SER A 254 -11.65 -15.91 -16.90
N THR A 255 -12.80 -15.35 -16.58
CA THR A 255 -14.01 -15.43 -17.42
C THR A 255 -14.24 -14.19 -18.28
N LEU A 256 -13.43 -13.13 -18.12
CA LEU A 256 -13.68 -11.85 -18.76
C LEU A 256 -13.16 -11.80 -20.21
N PRO A 257 -13.93 -11.23 -21.15
CA PRO A 257 -13.46 -10.94 -22.50
C PRO A 257 -12.24 -10.02 -22.49
N ARG A 258 -11.31 -10.24 -23.44
CA ARG A 258 -10.04 -9.49 -23.51
C ARG A 258 -10.21 -7.96 -23.52
N LYS A 259 -11.22 -7.45 -24.23
CA LYS A 259 -11.51 -6.02 -24.31
C LYS A 259 -11.88 -5.44 -22.93
N GLU A 260 -12.64 -6.19 -22.15
CA GLU A 260 -13.07 -5.80 -20.81
C GLU A 260 -11.91 -5.86 -19.82
N GLN A 261 -11.08 -6.91 -19.88
CA GLN A 261 -9.85 -7.00 -19.08
C GLN A 261 -8.99 -5.74 -19.27
N LEU A 262 -8.70 -5.36 -20.51
CA LEU A 262 -7.83 -4.21 -20.77
C LEU A 262 -8.47 -2.88 -20.31
N ARG A 263 -9.80 -2.73 -20.39
CA ARG A 263 -10.51 -1.57 -19.82
C ARG A 263 -10.37 -1.53 -18.30
N LEU A 264 -10.58 -2.65 -17.61
CA LEU A 264 -10.51 -2.75 -16.15
C LEU A 264 -9.08 -2.56 -15.64
N VAL A 265 -8.07 -3.08 -16.35
CA VAL A 265 -6.66 -2.82 -16.03
C VAL A 265 -6.35 -1.33 -16.09
N HIS A 266 -6.89 -0.62 -17.09
CA HIS A 266 -6.76 0.83 -17.14
C HIS A 266 -7.43 1.50 -15.94
N CYS A 267 -8.66 1.13 -15.59
CA CYS A 267 -9.36 1.67 -14.41
C CYS A 267 -8.56 1.45 -13.12
N ALA A 268 -8.07 0.22 -12.90
CA ALA A 268 -7.28 -0.14 -11.73
C ALA A 268 -6.01 0.73 -11.60
N ARG A 269 -5.41 1.13 -12.74
CA ARG A 269 -4.21 1.99 -12.77
C ARG A 269 -4.50 3.49 -12.72
N SER A 270 -5.70 3.91 -13.12
CA SER A 270 -6.08 5.32 -13.20
C SER A 270 -6.85 5.82 -11.99
N ILE A 271 -7.35 4.92 -11.15
CA ILE A 271 -7.91 5.27 -9.84
C ILE A 271 -6.78 5.80 -8.94
N GLU A 272 -7.00 7.01 -8.41
CA GLU A 272 -6.07 7.66 -7.48
C GLU A 272 -6.32 7.23 -6.03
N ARG A 273 -7.54 6.79 -5.73
CA ARG A 273 -7.98 6.41 -4.38
C ARG A 273 -7.57 4.96 -4.10
N ASP A 274 -6.78 4.74 -3.06
CA ASP A 274 -6.46 3.40 -2.59
C ASP A 274 -7.19 3.08 -1.27
N THR A 275 -7.08 1.83 -0.83
CA THR A 275 -7.66 1.35 0.44
C THR A 275 -7.21 2.18 1.65
N SER A 276 -5.99 2.75 1.64
CA SER A 276 -5.48 3.55 2.75
C SER A 276 -6.12 4.95 2.79
N ILE A 277 -6.22 5.63 1.64
CA ILE A 277 -6.92 6.91 1.54
C ILE A 277 -8.39 6.72 1.89
N TRP A 278 -9.03 5.70 1.32
CA TRP A 278 -10.44 5.43 1.57
C TRP A 278 -10.68 5.14 3.04
N GLY A 279 -9.87 4.28 3.67
CA GLY A 279 -10.00 3.94 5.07
C GLY A 279 -9.79 5.13 6.01
N ARG A 280 -8.86 6.04 5.67
CA ARG A 280 -8.67 7.29 6.40
C ARG A 280 -9.92 8.17 6.35
N ASP A 281 -10.46 8.39 5.15
CA ASP A 281 -11.58 9.30 4.96
C ASP A 281 -12.88 8.71 5.55
N HIS A 282 -13.04 7.39 5.48
CA HIS A 282 -14.17 6.67 6.06
C HIS A 282 -14.07 6.54 7.60
N LYS A 283 -12.89 6.73 8.20
CA LYS A 283 -12.65 6.46 9.63
C LYS A 283 -13.64 7.15 10.57
N ALA A 284 -14.07 8.38 10.27
CA ALA A 284 -15.02 9.11 11.09
C ALA A 284 -16.45 8.55 11.02
N GLU A 285 -16.77 7.85 9.94
CA GLU A 285 -18.08 7.23 9.66
C GLU A 285 -18.04 5.72 9.94
N CYS A 286 -16.89 5.17 10.32
CA CYS A 286 -16.71 3.76 10.61
C CYS A 286 -17.40 3.42 11.94
N ALA A 287 -18.59 2.82 11.85
CA ALA A 287 -19.34 2.30 12.98
C ALA A 287 -19.74 0.85 12.71
N PRO A 288 -19.83 -0.03 13.74
CA PRO A 288 -20.29 -1.41 13.55
C PRO A 288 -21.66 -1.49 12.86
N GLN A 289 -22.53 -0.50 13.08
CA GLN A 289 -23.85 -0.43 12.44
C GLN A 289 -23.79 -0.06 10.95
N LEU A 290 -22.71 0.59 10.50
CA LEU A 290 -22.57 1.10 9.13
C LEU A 290 -21.73 0.18 8.24
N CYS A 291 -20.64 -0.36 8.79
CA CYS A 291 -19.69 -1.20 8.05
C CYS A 291 -19.43 -2.56 8.70
N GLY A 292 -20.07 -2.89 9.82
CA GLY A 292 -19.83 -4.16 10.51
C GLY A 292 -18.43 -4.31 11.13
N TYR A 293 -17.55 -3.31 11.01
CA TYR A 293 -16.21 -3.35 11.56
C TYR A 293 -16.26 -3.14 13.08
N VAL A 294 -15.89 -4.17 13.82
CA VAL A 294 -15.52 -4.06 15.23
C VAL A 294 -14.00 -4.04 15.27
N PRO A 295 -13.35 -2.95 15.71
CA PRO A 295 -11.91 -2.94 15.90
C PRO A 295 -11.54 -4.12 16.82
N GLU A 296 -10.55 -4.91 16.44
CA GLU A 296 -9.95 -5.85 17.39
C GLU A 296 -9.58 -5.05 18.64
N ALA A 297 -10.11 -5.46 19.79
CA ALA A 297 -9.82 -4.78 21.04
C ALA A 297 -8.31 -4.86 21.26
N THR A 298 -7.60 -3.76 21.01
CA THR A 298 -6.30 -3.52 21.62
C THR A 298 -6.56 -3.58 23.11
N GLY A 299 -6.12 -4.66 23.75
CA GLY A 299 -6.46 -5.00 25.14
C GLY A 299 -5.92 -3.98 26.12
N ASN A 300 -6.54 -2.81 26.20
CA ASN A 300 -6.46 -1.92 27.33
C ASN A 300 -7.60 -2.31 28.26
N ALA A 301 -7.42 -3.41 28.98
CA ALA A 301 -8.18 -3.63 30.19
C ALA A 301 -7.74 -2.55 31.19
N GLN A 302 -8.50 -1.46 31.29
CA GLN A 302 -8.47 -0.60 32.45
C GLN A 302 -8.89 -1.45 33.65
N THR A 303 -7.92 -1.94 34.41
CA THR A 303 -8.14 -2.36 35.80
C THR A 303 -8.36 -1.10 36.62
N SER A 304 -9.64 -0.75 36.77
CA SER A 304 -10.09 0.08 37.88
C SER A 304 -9.98 -0.73 39.17
N THR A 305 -9.14 -0.27 40.08
CA THR A 305 -9.24 -0.54 41.52
C THR A 305 -8.94 0.74 42.25
#